data_AF-A0A9X1PB39-F1
#
_entry.id   AF-A0A9X1PB39-F1
#
_cell.length_a   1.000
_cell.length_b   1.000
_cell.length_c   1.000
_cell.angle_alpha   90.00
_cell.angle_beta   90.00
_cell.angle_gamma   90.00
#
_symmetry.space_group_name_H-M   'P 1'
#
loop_
_entity.id
_entity.type
_entity.pdbx_description
1 polymer ?
#
loop_
_entity_poly.entity_id
_entity_poly.type
_entity_poly.pdbx_seq_one_letter_code
_entity_poly.pdbx_strand_id
1 'polypeptide(L)'
;MADINKNESDEAKNLTDENGQIQGSNTVKDPDEWTTGDEAMTGAQQSYLKTLSDEAGEEFDETLSKAEASKRIDELQHKTGRGLK
;
A
#
# COMPACT_ATOMS: atom_id res chain seq x y z
N MET A 1 61.63 -20.86 -13.38
CA MET A 1 60.39 -20.07 -13.28
C MET A 1 59.23 -21.06 -13.23
N ALA A 2 58.32 -20.85 -12.28
CA ALA A 2 57.08 -21.58 -12.00
C ALA A 2 57.19 -22.91 -11.22
N ASP A 3 57.24 -22.79 -9.89
CA ASP A 3 56.62 -23.72 -8.95
C ASP A 3 55.12 -23.41 -8.87
N ILE A 4 54.26 -24.39 -9.15
CA ILE A 4 52.82 -24.31 -8.86
C ILE A 4 52.40 -25.61 -8.18
N ASN A 5 52.34 -25.53 -6.85
CA ASN A 5 51.55 -26.42 -6.00
C ASN A 5 50.79 -25.53 -5.04
N LYS A 6 49.48 -25.33 -5.28
CA LYS A 6 48.53 -24.97 -4.23
C LYS A 6 47.14 -25.45 -4.60
N ASN A 7 46.84 -26.64 -4.09
CA ASN A 7 45.50 -27.14 -3.86
C ASN A 7 44.88 -26.32 -2.72
N GLU A 8 43.70 -25.75 -2.93
CA GLU A 8 42.73 -25.29 -1.91
C GLU A 8 41.53 -24.71 -2.67
N SER A 9 40.65 -25.61 -3.11
CA SER A 9 39.31 -25.26 -3.60
C SER A 9 38.32 -25.91 -2.66
N ASP A 10 38.18 -25.25 -1.51
CA ASP A 10 37.14 -25.54 -0.54
C ASP A 10 35.76 -25.32 -1.16
N GLU A 11 34.98 -26.39 -1.10
CA GLU A 11 33.57 -26.40 -0.73
C GLU A 11 32.63 -25.40 -1.42
N ALA A 12 32.06 -25.83 -2.54
CA ALA A 12 30.67 -25.51 -2.86
C ALA A 12 29.95 -26.84 -3.15
N LYS A 13 29.53 -27.50 -2.07
CA LYS A 13 28.67 -28.68 -2.15
C LYS A 13 27.34 -28.28 -2.78
N ASN A 14 27.12 -28.92 -3.91
CA ASN A 14 25.89 -29.02 -4.67
C ASN A 14 24.66 -29.26 -3.77
N LEU A 15 23.69 -28.34 -3.82
CA LEU A 15 22.30 -28.59 -3.46
C LEU A 15 21.44 -27.98 -4.56
N THR A 16 21.48 -28.61 -5.73
CA THR A 16 20.45 -28.40 -6.76
C THR A 16 19.64 -29.67 -6.81
N ASP A 17 18.57 -29.72 -6.01
CA ASP A 17 17.55 -30.74 -6.16
C ASP A 17 16.83 -30.52 -7.50
N GLU A 18 16.80 -31.59 -8.29
CA GLU A 18 16.25 -31.76 -9.63
C GLU A 18 14.72 -31.59 -9.76
N ASN A 19 14.09 -30.95 -8.77
CA ASN A 19 12.69 -30.52 -8.80
C ASN A 19 12.55 -29.09 -8.25
N GLY A 20 13.50 -28.21 -8.60
CA GLY A 20 13.55 -26.79 -8.25
C GLY A 20 12.34 -26.00 -8.75
N GLN A 21 11.20 -26.21 -8.09
CA GLN A 21 10.14 -25.24 -8.02
C GLN A 21 10.79 -23.96 -7.51
N ILE A 22 11.03 -23.02 -8.44
CA ILE A 22 11.15 -21.62 -8.07
C ILE A 22 9.88 -21.34 -7.26
N GLN A 23 10.02 -21.21 -5.94
CA GLN A 23 8.97 -20.69 -5.10
C GLN A 23 8.82 -19.22 -5.48
N GLY A 24 8.15 -19.00 -6.62
CA GLY A 24 7.55 -17.76 -6.99
C GLY A 24 6.41 -17.51 -6.03
N SER A 25 6.73 -17.29 -4.76
CA SER A 25 5.92 -16.41 -3.92
C SER A 25 6.19 -14.98 -4.36
N ASN A 26 5.91 -14.70 -5.64
CA ASN A 26 5.00 -13.60 -5.92
C ASN A 26 3.72 -14.00 -5.21
N THR A 27 3.67 -13.76 -3.90
CA THR A 27 2.40 -13.67 -3.19
C THR A 27 1.75 -12.47 -3.86
N VAL A 28 1.06 -12.74 -4.96
CA VAL A 28 0.00 -11.90 -5.50
C VAL A 28 -0.96 -11.88 -4.34
N LYS A 29 -0.72 -10.97 -3.41
CA LYS A 29 -1.66 -10.69 -2.34
C LYS A 29 -2.94 -10.38 -3.07
N ASP A 30 -3.99 -11.15 -2.76
CA ASP A 30 -5.31 -10.88 -3.29
C ASP A 30 -5.53 -9.36 -3.16
N PRO A 31 -5.90 -8.65 -4.25
CA PRO A 31 -6.12 -7.21 -4.17
C PRO A 31 -7.18 -6.85 -3.11
N ASP A 32 -8.03 -7.82 -2.72
CA ASP A 32 -8.98 -7.74 -1.61
C ASP A 32 -8.33 -7.79 -0.21
N GLU A 33 -7.11 -8.35 -0.08
CA GLU A 33 -6.31 -8.31 1.16
C GLU A 33 -5.58 -6.97 1.34
N TRP A 34 -5.55 -6.12 0.30
CA TRP A 34 -5.03 -4.76 0.42
C TRP A 34 -6.10 -3.86 1.04
N THR A 35 -6.22 -3.94 2.36
CA THR A 35 -7.19 -3.23 3.20
C THR A 35 -6.96 -1.71 3.30
N THR A 36 -6.42 -1.04 2.27
CA THR A 36 -6.15 0.42 2.31
C THR A 36 -7.40 1.29 2.45
N GLY A 37 -8.60 0.70 2.43
CA GLY A 37 -9.88 1.39 2.57
C GLY A 37 -10.49 1.39 3.97
N ASP A 38 -10.22 0.39 4.81
CA ASP A 38 -10.82 0.25 6.16
C ASP A 38 -9.97 0.86 7.28
N GLU A 39 -8.77 1.37 6.95
CA GLU A 39 -7.99 2.14 7.91
C GLU A 39 -8.74 3.42 8.32
N ALA A 40 -8.53 3.89 9.54
CA ALA A 40 -9.03 5.20 9.96
C ALA A 40 -8.57 6.29 8.98
N MET A 41 -9.40 7.31 8.77
CA MET A 41 -9.00 8.42 7.90
C MET A 41 -7.69 9.05 8.36
N THR A 42 -6.87 9.47 7.41
CA THR A 42 -5.64 10.19 7.74
C THR A 42 -5.97 11.58 8.28
N GLY A 43 -5.12 12.15 9.16
CA GLY A 43 -5.36 13.50 9.69
C GLY A 43 -5.48 14.59 8.61
N ALA A 44 -4.86 14.38 7.44
CA ALA A 44 -5.03 15.24 6.27
C ALA A 44 -6.45 15.16 5.68
N GLN A 45 -6.98 13.95 5.49
CA GLN A 45 -8.37 13.76 5.07
C GLN A 45 -9.34 14.32 6.11
N GLN A 46 -9.09 14.06 7.39
CA GLN A 46 -9.92 14.57 8.49
C GLN A 46 -10.04 16.09 8.47
N SER A 47 -8.90 16.79 8.38
CA SER A 47 -8.86 18.25 8.36
C SER A 47 -9.57 18.84 7.13
N TYR A 48 -9.39 18.20 5.98
CA TYR A 48 -10.03 18.61 4.74
C TYR A 48 -11.54 18.38 4.76
N LEU A 49 -11.96 17.19 5.19
CA LEU A 49 -13.37 16.81 5.32
C LEU A 49 -14.10 17.73 6.31
N LYS A 50 -13.48 18.06 7.43
CA LYS A 50 -14.03 19.00 8.41
C LYS A 50 -14.31 20.38 7.79
N THR A 51 -13.34 20.92 7.05
CA THR A 51 -13.48 22.22 6.39
C THR A 51 -14.64 22.19 5.39
N LEU A 52 -14.70 21.15 4.56
CA LEU A 52 -15.77 20.98 3.58
C LEU A 52 -17.14 20.78 4.23
N SER A 53 -17.19 20.10 5.38
CA SER A 53 -18.44 19.88 6.14
C SER A 53 -18.95 21.20 6.73
N ASP A 54 -18.07 22.00 7.34
CA ASP A 54 -18.39 23.35 7.83
C ASP A 54 -18.90 24.26 6.70
N GLU A 55 -18.25 24.26 5.54
CA GLU A 55 -18.65 25.08 4.38
C GLU A 55 -19.95 24.60 3.72
N ALA A 56 -20.19 23.28 3.70
CA ALA A 56 -21.41 22.68 3.17
C ALA A 56 -22.59 22.70 4.16
N GLY A 57 -22.33 23.08 5.42
CA GLY A 57 -23.30 22.98 6.53
C GLY A 57 -23.73 21.55 6.82
N GLU A 58 -22.81 20.59 6.68
CA GLU A 58 -23.03 19.14 6.85
C GLU A 58 -22.36 18.63 8.13
N GLU A 59 -22.87 17.53 8.68
CA GLU A 59 -22.24 16.89 9.83
C GLU A 59 -20.92 16.21 9.43
N PHE A 60 -19.90 16.46 10.24
CA PHE A 60 -18.58 15.88 10.12
C PHE A 60 -18.47 14.64 11.01
N ASP A 61 -18.15 13.50 10.40
CA ASP A 61 -17.91 12.24 11.10
C ASP A 61 -16.42 11.86 11.03
N GLU A 62 -15.76 11.84 12.18
CA GLU A 62 -14.34 11.47 12.31
C GLU A 62 -14.10 9.95 12.44
N THR A 63 -15.17 9.17 12.57
CA THR A 63 -15.09 7.71 12.66
C THR A 63 -15.04 7.03 11.30
N LEU A 64 -15.23 7.80 10.22
CA LEU A 64 -15.17 7.27 8.86
C LEU A 64 -13.78 6.71 8.55
N SER A 65 -13.78 5.62 7.79
CA SER A 65 -12.54 5.06 7.25
C SER A 65 -11.95 5.99 6.19
N LYS A 66 -10.70 5.76 5.83
CA LYS A 66 -10.00 6.46 4.77
C LYS A 66 -10.75 6.41 3.44
N ALA A 67 -11.36 5.27 3.10
CA ALA A 67 -12.18 5.16 1.88
C ALA A 67 -13.46 5.99 1.99
N GLU A 68 -14.17 5.91 3.11
CA GLU A 68 -15.41 6.66 3.33
C GLU A 68 -15.17 8.17 3.41
N ALA A 69 -14.10 8.59 4.08
CA ALA A 69 -13.67 9.98 4.13
C ALA A 69 -13.38 10.54 2.72
N SER A 70 -12.69 9.78 1.86
CA SER A 70 -12.47 10.19 0.46
C SER A 70 -13.78 10.38 -0.31
N LYS A 71 -14.73 9.43 -0.20
CA LYS A 71 -16.04 9.56 -0.86
C LYS A 71 -16.79 10.80 -0.36
N ARG A 72 -16.81 11.01 0.96
CA ARG A 72 -17.48 12.15 1.57
C ARG A 72 -16.83 13.48 1.18
N ILE A 73 -15.50 13.53 1.09
CA ILE A 73 -14.75 14.67 0.56
C ILE A 73 -15.21 14.99 -0.87
N ASP A 74 -15.33 13.99 -1.74
CA ASP A 74 -15.77 14.21 -3.13
C ASP A 74 -17.21 14.73 -3.19
N GLU A 75 -18.15 14.15 -2.43
CA GLU A 75 -19.53 14.64 -2.33
C GLU A 75 -19.59 16.11 -1.90
N LEU A 76 -18.87 16.46 -0.84
CA LEU A 76 -18.87 17.82 -0.31
C LEU A 76 -18.15 18.80 -1.24
N GLN A 77 -17.10 18.38 -1.94
CA GLN A 77 -16.46 19.21 -2.97
C GLN A 77 -17.40 19.53 -4.12
N HIS A 78 -18.24 18.58 -4.55
CA HIS A 78 -19.28 18.83 -5.54
C HIS A 78 -20.36 19.76 -5.00
N LYS A 79 -20.79 19.56 -3.74
CA LYS A 79 -21.83 20.37 -3.09
C LYS A 79 -21.39 21.83 -2.85
N THR A 80 -20.14 22.03 -2.47
CA THR A 80 -19.53 23.36 -2.25
C THR A 80 -19.09 24.04 -3.54
N GLY A 81 -19.17 23.36 -4.69
CA GLY A 81 -18.79 23.91 -5.99
C GLY A 81 -17.28 24.02 -6.24
N ARG A 82 -16.45 23.32 -5.46
CA ARG A 82 -14.97 23.29 -5.64
C ARG A 82 -14.48 22.26 -6.66
N GLY A 83 -15.24 21.18 -6.88
CA GLY A 83 -14.85 20.06 -7.75
C GLY A 83 -15.28 20.19 -9.23
N LEU A 84 -15.94 21.28 -9.61
CA LEU A 84 -16.40 21.50 -10.99
C LEU A 84 -15.27 22.12 -11.82
N LYS A 85 -14.61 21.32 -12.66
CA LYS A 85 -13.71 21.81 -13.71
C LYS A 85 -13.98 21.10 -15.03
#